data_AF-A0A2K0TNV6-F1
#
_entry.id   AF-A0A2K0TNV6-F1
#
_cell.length_a   1.000
_cell.length_b   1.000
_cell.length_c   1.000
_cell.angle_alpha   90.00
_cell.angle_beta   90.00
_cell.angle_gamma   90.00
#
_symmetry.space_group_name_H-M   'P 1'
#
loop_
_entity.id
_entity.type
_entity.pdbx_description
1 polymer ?
#
loop_
_entity_poly.entity_id
_entity_poly.type
_entity_poly.pdbx_seq_one_letter_code
_entity_poly.pdbx_strand_id
1 'polypeptide(L)'
;MAPVPSSEVRANIAAKIDALIMAVERNPHFRTSSSGGLHHVWDFAHRTQYMLFEIDGIRREGYEFRHAGQIKITKRGEEAAEELYDDTFTRSVTLDQLISGPPLMRDMMGMSGEISPEIEAASRAVVDAFP
;
A
#
# COMPACT_ATOMS: atom_id res chain seq x y z
N MET A 1 15.13 6.73 -10.58
CA MET A 1 14.02 5.83 -10.24
C MET A 1 14.38 4.45 -10.73
N ALA A 2 13.97 3.40 -10.02
CA ALA A 2 14.19 2.03 -10.48
C ALA A 2 13.23 1.73 -11.64
N PRO A 3 13.63 0.92 -12.63
CA PRO A 3 12.72 0.51 -13.69
C PRO A 3 11.56 -0.28 -13.09
N VAL A 4 10.36 -0.10 -13.65
CA VAL A 4 9.19 -0.86 -13.21
C VAL A 4 9.44 -2.35 -13.47
N PRO A 5 9.29 -3.24 -12.46
CA PRO A 5 9.56 -4.66 -12.63
C PRO A 5 8.47 -5.34 -13.48
N SER A 6 8.68 -6.60 -13.85
CA SER A 6 7.74 -7.37 -14.67
C SER A 6 6.34 -7.44 -14.04
N SER A 7 5.32 -7.72 -14.87
CA SER A 7 3.95 -7.92 -14.39
C SER A 7 3.83 -9.07 -13.38
N GLU A 8 4.65 -10.12 -13.53
CA GLU A 8 4.72 -11.24 -12.58
C GLU A 8 5.21 -10.79 -11.20
N VAL A 9 6.28 -9.98 -11.15
CA VAL A 9 6.78 -9.42 -9.87
C VAL A 9 5.73 -8.51 -9.24
N ARG A 10 5.08 -7.64 -10.03
CA ARG A 10 4.00 -6.79 -9.52
C ARG A 10 2.80 -7.60 -9.03
N ALA A 11 2.46 -8.72 -9.68
CA ALA A 11 1.41 -9.61 -9.22
C ALA A 11 1.77 -10.28 -7.88
N ASN A 12 3.04 -10.65 -7.69
CA ASN A 12 3.52 -11.16 -6.39
C ASN A 12 3.41 -10.09 -5.29
N ILE A 13 3.81 -8.84 -5.57
CA ILE A 13 3.65 -7.72 -4.62
C ILE A 13 2.16 -7.52 -4.28
N ALA A 14 1.28 -7.49 -5.29
CA ALA A 14 -0.16 -7.38 -5.08
C ALA A 14 -0.70 -8.49 -4.15
N ALA A 15 -0.28 -9.74 -4.37
CA ALA A 15 -0.67 -10.87 -3.53
C ALA A 15 -0.20 -10.72 -2.07
N LYS A 16 0.95 -10.08 -1.82
CA LYS A 16 1.39 -9.76 -0.45
C LYS A 16 0.56 -8.64 0.17
N ILE A 17 0.19 -7.62 -0.61
CA ILE A 17 -0.69 -6.55 -0.13
C ILE A 17 -2.08 -7.11 0.21
N ASP A 18 -2.62 -8.02 -0.62
CA ASP A 18 -3.86 -8.74 -0.32
C ASP A 18 -3.76 -9.55 0.98
N ALA A 19 -2.63 -10.22 1.22
CA ALA A 19 -2.40 -10.95 2.46
C ALA A 19 -2.40 -10.02 3.69
N LEU A 20 -1.79 -8.83 3.59
CA LEU A 20 -1.84 -7.81 4.64
C LEU A 20 -3.26 -7.31 4.88
N ILE A 21 -4.01 -7.00 3.83
CA ILE A 21 -5.42 -6.58 3.94
C ILE A 21 -6.23 -7.65 4.66
N MET A 22 -6.11 -8.92 4.25
CA MET A 22 -6.81 -10.03 4.89
C MET A 22 -6.40 -10.23 6.36
N ALA A 23 -5.13 -10.06 6.72
CA ALA A 23 -4.67 -10.16 8.11
C ALA A 23 -5.31 -9.07 8.98
N VAL A 24 -5.44 -7.85 8.45
CA VAL A 24 -6.14 -6.76 9.12
C VAL A 24 -7.63 -7.06 9.26
N GLU A 25 -8.29 -7.54 8.22
CA GLU A 25 -9.72 -7.85 8.22
C GLU A 25 -10.10 -8.99 9.18
N ARG A 26 -9.19 -9.97 9.37
CA ARG A 26 -9.37 -11.10 10.30
C ARG A 26 -9.14 -10.72 11.75
N ASN A 27 -8.53 -9.57 12.02
CA ASN A 27 -8.28 -9.13 13.39
C ASN A 27 -9.63 -8.92 14.12
N PRO A 28 -9.88 -9.54 15.29
CA PRO A 28 -11.14 -9.44 16.02
C PRO A 28 -11.56 -8.00 16.37
N HIS A 29 -10.61 -7.07 16.43
CA HIS A 29 -10.82 -5.66 16.74
C HIS A 29 -10.99 -4.78 15.49
N PHE A 30 -10.86 -5.33 14.28
CA PHE A 30 -11.08 -4.59 13.05
C PHE A 30 -12.56 -4.23 12.85
N ARG A 31 -12.82 -3.00 12.45
CA ARG A 31 -14.17 -2.48 12.15
C ARG A 31 -14.09 -1.60 10.91
N THR A 32 -14.81 -1.98 9.86
CA THR A 32 -14.82 -1.26 8.57
C THR A 32 -15.44 0.13 8.65
N SER A 33 -16.31 0.39 9.63
CA SER A 33 -16.99 1.69 9.83
C SER A 33 -16.26 2.65 10.78
N SER A 34 -15.08 2.27 11.30
CA SER A 34 -14.31 3.10 12.22
C SER A 34 -13.44 4.09 11.46
N SER A 35 -13.47 5.39 11.79
CA SER A 35 -12.55 6.39 11.22
C SER A 35 -11.18 6.38 11.93
N GLY A 36 -10.69 5.20 12.29
CA GLY A 36 -9.47 5.08 13.08
C GLY A 36 -9.08 3.64 13.39
N GLY A 37 -7.87 3.52 13.90
CA GLY A 37 -7.21 2.30 14.27
C GLY A 37 -6.80 1.45 13.07
N LEU A 38 -7.07 0.14 13.14
CA LEU A 38 -6.81 -0.80 12.05
C LEU A 38 -7.51 -0.43 10.73
N HIS A 39 -8.58 0.38 10.77
CA HIS A 39 -9.19 0.91 9.54
C HIS A 39 -8.22 1.76 8.72
N HIS A 40 -7.38 2.58 9.35
CA HIS A 40 -6.39 3.38 8.62
C HIS A 40 -5.28 2.51 8.01
N VAL A 41 -4.90 1.42 8.68
CA VAL A 41 -3.95 0.43 8.12
C VAL A 41 -4.57 -0.23 6.88
N TRP A 42 -5.83 -0.65 6.98
CA TRP A 42 -6.60 -1.24 5.89
C TRP A 42 -6.77 -0.29 4.70
N ASP A 43 -7.19 0.96 4.93
CA ASP A 43 -7.34 1.98 3.88
C ASP A 43 -5.98 2.31 3.22
N PHE A 44 -4.90 2.42 4.02
CA PHE A 44 -3.56 2.66 3.49
C PHE A 44 -3.10 1.50 2.59
N ALA A 45 -3.32 0.25 3.02
CA ALA A 45 -2.99 -0.93 2.22
C ALA A 45 -3.77 -0.97 0.89
N HIS A 46 -5.07 -0.71 0.91
CA HIS A 46 -5.89 -0.66 -0.30
C HIS A 46 -5.47 0.45 -1.26
N ARG A 47 -5.14 1.65 -0.77
CA ARG A 47 -4.64 2.74 -1.61
C ARG A 47 -3.30 2.41 -2.24
N THR A 48 -2.43 1.73 -1.50
CA THR A 48 -1.13 1.27 -2.00
C THR A 48 -1.33 0.21 -3.08
N GLN A 49 -2.25 -0.74 -2.88
CA GLN A 49 -2.61 -1.73 -3.89
C GLN A 49 -3.17 -1.09 -5.17
N TYR A 50 -4.08 -0.12 -5.00
CA TYR A 50 -4.65 0.62 -6.11
C TYR A 50 -3.56 1.25 -6.96
N MET A 51 -2.58 1.93 -6.36
CA MET A 51 -1.46 2.52 -7.09
C MET A 51 -0.67 1.50 -7.92
N LEU A 52 -0.42 0.31 -7.36
CA LEU A 52 0.27 -0.77 -8.05
C LEU A 52 -0.48 -1.20 -9.32
N PHE A 53 -1.82 -1.24 -9.28
CA PHE A 53 -2.66 -1.56 -10.44
C PHE A 53 -2.72 -0.44 -11.48
N GLU A 54 -2.51 0.81 -11.08
CA GLU A 54 -2.54 1.97 -11.96
C GLU A 54 -1.24 2.18 -12.77
N ILE A 55 -0.18 1.41 -12.47
CA ILE A 55 1.14 1.48 -13.14
C ILE A 55 1.07 1.24 -14.65
N ASP A 56 0.27 0.29 -15.12
CA ASP A 56 0.12 0.09 -16.57
C ASP A 56 -0.84 1.11 -17.18
N GLY A 57 -1.80 1.58 -16.39
CA GLY A 57 -2.75 2.62 -16.77
C GLY A 57 -2.05 3.93 -17.12
N ILE A 58 -1.19 4.43 -16.24
CA ILE A 58 -0.53 5.75 -16.36
C ILE A 58 0.40 5.87 -17.59
N ARG A 59 0.81 4.75 -18.19
CA ARG A 59 1.57 4.73 -19.45
C ARG A 59 0.73 5.12 -20.66
N ARG A 60 -0.57 4.85 -20.62
CA ARG A 60 -1.46 5.03 -21.78
C ARG A 60 -1.88 6.50 -21.89
N GLU A 61 -1.76 7.04 -23.10
CA GLU A 61 -2.27 8.37 -23.41
C GLU A 61 -3.79 8.45 -23.18
N GLY A 62 -4.27 9.56 -22.62
CA GLY A 62 -5.69 9.76 -22.31
C GLY A 62 -6.23 8.91 -21.15
N TYR A 63 -5.39 8.16 -20.43
CA TYR A 63 -5.83 7.39 -19.28
C TYR A 63 -6.16 8.28 -18.07
N GLU A 64 -7.32 8.01 -17.47
CA GLU A 64 -7.82 8.69 -16.28
C GLU A 64 -7.88 7.72 -15.09
N PHE A 65 -7.34 8.16 -13.96
CA PHE A 65 -7.40 7.40 -12.71
C PHE A 65 -8.84 7.32 -12.20
N ARG A 66 -9.25 6.12 -11.78
CA ARG A 66 -10.53 5.93 -11.10
C ARG A 66 -10.66 6.78 -9.83
N HIS A 67 -9.55 6.95 -9.11
CA HIS A 67 -9.45 7.75 -7.90
C HIS A 67 -8.37 8.83 -8.06
N ALA A 68 -8.64 9.83 -8.91
CA ALA A 68 -7.70 10.91 -9.24
C ALA A 68 -7.16 11.70 -8.03
N GLY A 69 -7.85 11.70 -6.88
CA GLY A 69 -7.36 12.34 -5.65
C GLY A 69 -6.28 11.56 -4.88
N GLN A 70 -6.08 10.26 -5.18
CA GLN A 70 -5.14 9.39 -4.46
C GLN A 70 -3.73 9.35 -5.06
N ILE A 71 -3.62 9.65 -6.37
CA ILE A 71 -2.35 9.69 -7.12
C ILE A 71 -2.09 11.14 -7.53
N LYS A 72 -0.97 11.71 -7.09
CA LYS A 72 -0.62 13.12 -7.35
C LYS A 72 0.26 13.31 -8.60
N ILE A 73 0.53 12.23 -9.34
CA ILE A 73 1.41 12.24 -10.50
C ILE A 73 0.66 12.76 -11.73
N THR A 74 1.15 13.89 -12.26
CA THR A 74 0.55 14.56 -13.44
C THR A 74 1.22 14.15 -14.76
N LYS A 75 2.43 13.60 -14.71
CA LYS A 75 3.17 13.08 -15.87
C LYS A 75 2.51 11.82 -16.43
N ARG A 76 2.88 11.41 -17.65
CA ARG A 76 2.43 10.18 -18.32
C ARG A 76 3.61 9.47 -18.99
N GLY A 77 3.39 8.22 -19.39
CA GLY A 77 4.42 7.39 -20.02
C GLY A 77 5.30 6.67 -19.00
N GLU A 78 6.46 6.17 -19.44
CA GLU A 78 7.30 5.28 -18.63
C GLU A 78 7.81 5.96 -17.35
N GLU A 79 8.30 7.20 -17.45
CA GLU A 79 8.78 7.94 -16.27
C GLU A 79 7.70 8.08 -15.20
N ALA A 80 6.43 8.27 -15.60
CA ALA A 80 5.33 8.36 -14.65
C ALA A 80 5.01 7.01 -14.00
N ALA A 81 5.18 5.92 -14.75
CA ALA A 81 5.00 4.56 -14.22
C ALA A 81 6.11 4.20 -13.22
N GLU A 82 7.36 4.58 -13.50
CA GLU A 82 8.47 4.45 -12.56
C GLU A 82 8.23 5.29 -11.30
N GLU A 83 7.71 6.52 -11.44
CA GLU A 83 7.44 7.41 -10.30
C GLU A 83 6.33 6.82 -9.43
N LEU A 84 5.27 6.29 -10.05
CA LEU A 84 4.17 5.64 -9.34
C LEU A 84 4.61 4.35 -8.64
N TYR A 85 5.53 3.59 -9.25
CA TYR A 85 6.09 2.39 -8.64
C TYR A 85 6.94 2.73 -7.42
N ASP A 86 7.82 3.73 -7.51
CA ASP A 86 8.66 4.19 -6.39
C ASP A 86 7.81 4.76 -5.23
N ASP A 87 6.75 5.50 -5.55
CA ASP A 87 5.75 5.96 -4.58
C ASP A 87 5.05 4.78 -3.89
N THR A 88 4.72 3.73 -4.63
CA THR A 88 4.09 2.50 -4.10
C THR A 88 5.03 1.76 -3.15
N PHE A 89 6.31 1.67 -3.50
CA PHE A 89 7.34 1.10 -2.63
C PHE A 89 7.51 1.92 -1.35
N THR A 90 7.69 3.24 -1.48
CA THR A 90 7.87 4.16 -0.34
C THR A 90 6.68 4.10 0.62
N ARG A 91 5.46 4.01 0.08
CA ARG A 91 4.22 3.81 0.86
C ARG A 91 4.20 2.47 1.58
N SER A 92 4.65 1.39 0.94
CA SER A 92 4.76 0.07 1.56
C SER A 92 5.76 0.05 2.72
N VAL A 93 6.92 0.69 2.55
CA VAL A 93 7.93 0.86 3.61
C VAL A 93 7.37 1.71 4.76
N THR A 94 6.68 2.81 4.45
CA THR A 94 6.06 3.68 5.47
C THR A 94 5.02 2.90 6.28
N LEU A 95 4.18 2.09 5.60
CA LEU A 95 3.18 1.27 6.26
C LEU A 95 3.82 0.24 7.20
N ASP A 96 4.86 -0.46 6.76
CA ASP A 96 5.61 -1.40 7.60
C ASP A 96 6.26 -0.72 8.81
N GLN A 97 6.87 0.46 8.62
CA GLN A 97 7.46 1.23 9.71
C GLN A 97 6.42 1.72 10.72
N LEU A 98 5.22 2.08 10.26
CA LEU A 98 4.12 2.44 11.15
C LEU A 98 3.69 1.21 11.94
N ILE A 99 3.46 0.08 11.27
CA ILE A 99 3.02 -1.17 11.90
C ILE A 99 4.01 -1.69 12.94
N SER A 100 5.30 -1.75 12.59
CA SER A 100 6.39 -2.25 13.44
C SER A 100 6.97 -1.22 14.42
N GLY A 101 6.58 0.05 14.27
CA GLY A 101 7.08 1.16 15.06
C GLY A 101 6.43 1.27 16.45
N PRO A 102 6.93 2.18 17.30
CA PRO A 102 6.37 2.41 18.62
C PRO A 102 4.87 2.81 18.53
N PRO A 103 4.00 2.32 19.44
CA PRO A 103 2.56 2.63 19.43
C PRO A 103 2.24 4.13 19.34
N LEU A 104 3.06 4.97 19.97
CA LEU A 104 2.90 6.44 19.95
C LEU A 104 2.84 7.02 18.53
N MET A 105 3.67 6.54 17.61
CA MET A 105 3.69 7.04 16.22
C MET A 105 2.40 6.67 15.48
N ARG A 106 1.88 5.47 15.73
CA ARG A 106 0.62 5.01 15.15
C ARG A 106 -0.57 5.76 15.74
N ASP A 107 -0.58 5.99 17.04
CA ASP A 107 -1.64 6.74 17.71
C ASP A 107 -1.74 8.18 17.18
N MET A 108 -0.59 8.84 16.95
CA MET A 108 -0.54 10.17 16.32
C MET A 108 -1.10 10.18 14.90
N MET A 109 -0.99 9.07 14.17
CA MET A 109 -1.54 8.89 12.82
C MET A 109 -2.98 8.32 12.83
N GLY A 110 -3.58 8.18 14.01
CA GLY A 110 -4.91 7.58 14.17
C GLY A 110 -4.96 6.08 13.81
N MET A 111 -3.82 5.39 13.75
CA MET A 111 -3.68 3.96 13.43
C MET A 111 -3.55 3.08 14.69
N SER A 112 -4.21 3.50 15.77
CA SER A 112 -4.21 2.82 17.06
C SER A 112 -4.81 1.39 16.99
N GLY A 113 -4.67 0.61 18.05
CA GLY A 113 -5.26 -0.73 18.15
C GLY A 113 -4.24 -1.86 18.16
N GLU A 114 -4.71 -3.07 18.42
CA GLU A 114 -3.83 -4.23 18.57
C GLU A 114 -3.34 -4.69 17.20
N ILE A 115 -2.03 -4.61 16.99
CA ILE A 115 -1.39 -5.20 15.84
C ILE A 115 -0.89 -6.58 16.25
N SER A 116 -1.42 -7.58 15.56
CA SER A 116 -1.03 -8.95 15.75
C SER A 116 0.31 -9.23 15.06
N PRO A 117 1.06 -10.23 15.52
CA PRO A 117 2.25 -10.71 14.82
C PRO A 117 1.98 -11.09 13.35
N GLU A 118 0.74 -11.49 13.03
CA GLU A 118 0.32 -11.79 11.65
C GLU A 118 0.29 -10.52 10.77
N ILE A 119 -0.20 -9.40 11.30
CA ILE A 119 -0.21 -8.11 10.58
C ILE A 119 1.22 -7.59 10.37
N GLU A 120 2.08 -7.69 11.39
CA GLU A 120 3.51 -7.34 11.28
C GLU A 120 4.25 -8.19 10.25
N ALA A 121 4.06 -9.52 10.30
CA ALA A 121 4.68 -10.42 9.34
C ALA A 121 4.19 -10.14 7.91
N ALA A 122 2.89 -9.86 7.75
CA ALA A 122 2.33 -9.53 6.45
C ALA A 122 2.83 -8.18 5.90
N SER A 123 3.01 -7.16 6.74
CA SER A 123 3.56 -5.87 6.30
C SER A 123 5.01 -6.00 5.85
N ARG A 124 5.82 -6.73 6.61
CA ARG A 124 7.21 -7.03 6.24
C ARG A 124 7.28 -7.78 4.91
N ALA A 125 6.41 -8.79 4.73
CA ALA A 125 6.36 -9.58 3.50
C ALA A 125 5.98 -8.75 2.25
N VAL A 126 5.24 -7.65 2.41
CA VAL A 126 5.00 -6.70 1.31
C VAL A 126 6.32 -6.03 0.91
N VAL A 127 7.07 -5.48 1.87
CA VAL A 127 8.34 -4.79 1.61
C VAL A 127 9.36 -5.74 0.99
N ASP A 128 9.48 -6.95 1.53
CA ASP A 128 10.44 -7.97 1.05
C ASP A 128 10.11 -8.49 -0.37
N ALA A 129 8.91 -8.22 -0.89
CA ALA A 129 8.52 -8.59 -2.25
C ALA A 129 8.99 -7.57 -3.31
N PHE A 130 9.46 -6.39 -2.91
CA PHE A 130 10.07 -5.43 -3.81
C PHE A 130 11.55 -5.81 -4.08
N PRO A 131 12.01 -5.79 -5.34
CA PRO A 131 13.38 -6.11 -5.74
C PRO A 131 14.39 -4.99 -5.45
#